data_AF-A0A3L5TUS8-F1
#
_entry.id   AF-A0A3L5TUS8-F1
#
_cell.length_a   1.000
_cell.length_b   1.000
_cell.length_c   1.000
_cell.angle_alpha   90.00
_cell.angle_beta   90.00
_cell.angle_gamma   90.00
#
_symmetry.space_group_name_H-M   'P 1'
#
loop_
_entity.id
_entity.type
_entity.pdbx_description
1 polymer ?
#
loop_
_entity_poly.entity_id
_entity_poly.type
_entity_poly.pdbx_seq_one_letter_code
_entity_poly.pdbx_strand_id
1 'polypeptide(L)'
;LLGLLDCALKQCRMLELSDFCISCILVSGPEHISKHCLGPQALQMNIPGLLVLSKRKLWTPKRTPFIHGVRPFFRREFISARVQELGEIMCTHLTPANDSIAQVFQSSFFADGETENLFETISLLRHIRNEKDILLMGDMNSGPSISSRHIHYVTSASFEQFMKDNLRSPYAELVGKPTYSPHENTLTDGHDDTSIIDHILTRGYKILGAKRVMDQAIHGKSYPLSDHYGIEVTVETNCKTG
;
A
#
# COMPACT_ATOMS: atom_id res chain seq x y z
N LEU A 1 14.89 -14.75 -6.73
CA LEU A 1 14.95 -13.31 -7.07
C LEU A 1 15.72 -12.97 -8.35
N LEU A 2 17.00 -13.38 -8.52
CA LEU A 2 17.80 -13.01 -9.70
C LEU A 2 17.18 -13.39 -11.07
N GLY A 3 16.47 -14.52 -11.17
CA GLY A 3 15.83 -14.95 -12.41
C GLY A 3 14.56 -14.16 -12.81
N LEU A 4 13.84 -13.59 -11.84
CA LEU A 4 12.67 -12.73 -12.09
C LEU A 4 13.11 -11.36 -12.59
N LEU A 5 14.21 -10.84 -12.02
CA LEU A 5 14.89 -9.65 -12.50
C LEU A 5 15.44 -9.88 -13.91
N ASP A 6 16.06 -11.02 -14.20
CA ASP A 6 16.61 -11.32 -15.53
C ASP A 6 15.52 -11.44 -16.61
N CYS A 7 14.34 -11.99 -16.26
CA CYS A 7 13.17 -12.03 -17.13
C CYS A 7 12.61 -10.62 -17.40
N ALA A 8 12.44 -9.82 -16.35
CA ALA A 8 11.96 -8.44 -16.45
C ALA A 8 12.93 -7.53 -17.24
N LEU A 9 14.24 -7.72 -17.03
CA LEU A 9 15.33 -6.93 -17.62
C LEU A 9 15.64 -7.34 -19.07
N LYS A 10 15.62 -8.64 -19.40
CA LYS A 10 16.06 -9.12 -20.72
C LYS A 10 14.92 -9.46 -21.68
N GLN A 11 13.77 -9.91 -21.19
CA GLN A 11 12.69 -10.41 -22.05
C GLN A 11 11.48 -9.46 -22.12
N CYS A 12 11.10 -8.81 -21.02
CA CYS A 12 9.85 -8.07 -20.97
C CYS A 12 9.94 -6.58 -21.34
N ARG A 13 11.11 -5.91 -21.23
CA ARG A 13 11.26 -4.44 -21.41
C ARG A 13 10.19 -3.60 -20.67
N MET A 14 9.57 -4.17 -19.63
CA MET A 14 8.41 -3.59 -18.94
C MET A 14 8.81 -2.49 -17.96
N LEU A 15 10.10 -2.39 -17.63
CA LEU A 15 10.66 -1.49 -16.63
C LEU A 15 10.85 -0.04 -17.13
N GLU A 16 10.47 0.24 -18.37
CA GLU A 16 10.71 1.53 -19.04
C GLU A 16 9.43 2.36 -19.29
N LEU A 17 8.28 1.89 -18.81
CA LEU A 17 6.98 2.48 -19.13
C LEU A 17 6.54 3.50 -18.06
N SER A 18 6.10 4.69 -18.50
CA SER A 18 5.55 5.71 -17.59
C SER A 18 4.20 5.33 -16.96
N ASP A 19 3.82 5.97 -15.84
CA ASP A 19 2.54 5.76 -15.13
C ASP A 19 1.31 5.83 -16.05
N PHE A 20 1.34 6.78 -16.98
CA PHE A 20 0.28 6.97 -17.98
C PHE A 20 0.17 5.75 -18.90
N CYS A 21 1.31 5.23 -19.33
CA CYS A 21 1.37 4.07 -20.21
C CYS A 21 0.85 2.79 -19.57
N ILE A 22 1.11 2.58 -18.28
CA ILE A 22 0.68 1.35 -17.60
C ILE A 22 -0.81 1.41 -17.25
N SER A 23 -1.29 2.58 -16.83
CA SER A 23 -2.73 2.83 -16.68
C SER A 23 -3.45 2.61 -18.02
N CYS A 24 -2.87 3.09 -19.12
CA CYS A 24 -3.38 2.83 -20.47
C CYS A 24 -3.34 1.34 -20.85
N ILE A 25 -2.30 0.60 -20.49
CA ILE A 25 -2.18 -0.86 -20.75
C ILE A 25 -3.25 -1.64 -19.99
N LEU A 26 -3.46 -1.32 -18.71
CA LEU A 26 -4.47 -1.98 -17.87
C LEU A 26 -5.90 -1.72 -18.37
N VAL A 27 -6.15 -0.55 -18.96
CA VAL A 27 -7.48 -0.15 -19.46
C VAL A 27 -7.71 -0.55 -20.92
N SER A 28 -6.68 -0.51 -21.77
CA SER A 28 -6.81 -0.55 -23.24
C SER A 28 -6.17 -1.78 -23.90
N GLY A 29 -5.46 -2.61 -23.14
CA GLY A 29 -4.77 -3.80 -23.66
C GLY A 29 -3.43 -3.51 -24.34
N PRO A 30 -2.60 -4.55 -24.57
CA PRO A 30 -1.19 -4.41 -24.92
C PRO A 30 -0.91 -3.97 -26.38
N GLU A 31 -1.90 -3.91 -27.26
CA GLU A 31 -1.69 -3.64 -28.69
C GLU A 31 -1.39 -2.16 -29.01
N HIS A 32 -1.58 -1.24 -28.05
CA HIS A 32 -1.42 0.22 -28.26
C HIS A 32 -0.08 0.83 -27.77
N ILE A 33 0.89 0.01 -27.39
CA ILE A 33 2.06 0.41 -26.58
C ILE A 33 3.18 1.14 -27.38
N SER A 34 3.36 0.85 -28.67
CA SER A 34 4.68 1.02 -29.30
C SER A 34 5.11 2.45 -29.64
N LYS A 35 4.22 3.45 -29.64
CA LYS A 35 4.55 4.83 -30.05
C LYS A 35 4.55 5.88 -28.94
N HIS A 36 3.91 5.62 -27.79
CA HIS A 36 3.74 6.64 -26.74
C HIS A 36 4.57 6.40 -25.48
N CYS A 37 5.14 5.21 -25.33
CA CYS A 37 5.69 4.77 -24.04
C CYS A 37 7.21 4.59 -23.99
N LEU A 38 7.90 4.73 -25.13
CA LEU A 38 9.34 4.57 -25.23
C LEU A 38 10.00 5.92 -25.50
N GLY A 39 10.26 6.68 -24.43
CA GLY A 39 10.95 7.97 -24.48
C GLY A 39 12.09 8.05 -23.46
N PRO A 40 12.98 9.06 -23.54
CA PRO A 40 14.23 9.18 -22.76
C PRO A 40 14.04 9.40 -21.23
N GLN A 41 12.84 9.22 -20.70
CA GLN A 41 12.51 9.26 -19.27
C GLN A 41 12.58 7.87 -18.59
N ALA A 42 13.01 6.84 -19.34
CA ALA A 42 13.01 5.41 -19.02
C ALA A 42 13.98 4.92 -17.91
N LEU A 43 14.52 5.80 -17.06
CA LEU A 43 15.45 5.42 -15.97
C LEU A 43 14.81 5.35 -14.58
N GLN A 44 13.48 5.50 -14.48
CA GLN A 44 12.73 5.33 -13.23
C GLN A 44 11.98 4.01 -13.24
N MET A 45 12.34 3.11 -12.32
CA MET A 45 11.54 1.94 -11.99
C MET A 45 10.61 2.25 -10.81
N ASN A 46 9.53 2.99 -11.03
CA ASN A 46 8.37 2.80 -10.16
C ASN A 46 7.11 3.37 -10.77
N ILE A 47 6.24 2.46 -11.18
CA ILE A 47 4.80 2.65 -11.23
C ILE A 47 4.39 2.75 -9.76
N PRO A 48 3.90 3.88 -9.24
CA PRO A 48 3.26 3.81 -7.95
C PRO A 48 1.98 3.01 -8.18
N GLY A 49 2.03 1.72 -7.82
CA GLY A 49 0.98 0.70 -8.01
C GLY A 49 -0.25 0.93 -7.14
N LEU A 50 -0.51 2.19 -6.80
CA LEU A 50 -1.65 2.61 -6.02
C LEU A 50 -2.82 2.90 -6.95
N LEU A 51 -3.94 2.31 -6.61
CA LEU A 51 -5.19 2.50 -7.34
C LEU A 51 -6.33 2.62 -6.33
N VAL A 52 -7.12 3.69 -6.48
CA VAL A 52 -8.37 3.86 -5.72
C VAL A 52 -9.53 3.72 -6.70
N LEU A 53 -10.31 2.65 -6.53
CA LEU A 53 -11.54 2.43 -7.27
C LEU A 53 -12.74 2.64 -6.34
N SER A 54 -13.76 3.35 -6.82
CA SER A 54 -14.96 3.61 -6.03
C SER A 54 -16.22 3.50 -6.88
N LYS A 55 -17.26 2.92 -6.29
CA LYS A 55 -18.64 2.96 -6.83
C LYS A 55 -19.30 4.32 -6.59
N ARG A 56 -18.67 5.19 -5.79
CA ARG A 56 -19.09 6.57 -5.52
C ARG A 56 -18.15 7.54 -6.22
N LYS A 57 -18.62 8.76 -6.43
CA LYS A 57 -17.79 9.81 -7.04
C LYS A 57 -16.63 10.16 -6.11
N LEU A 58 -15.40 10.08 -6.64
CA LEU A 58 -14.20 10.60 -6.00
C LEU A 58 -14.06 12.08 -6.35
N TRP A 59 -14.07 12.92 -5.34
CA TRP A 59 -13.82 14.35 -5.49
C TRP A 59 -12.34 14.65 -5.25
N THR A 60 -11.82 15.57 -6.07
CA THR A 60 -10.45 16.10 -5.96
C THR A 60 -9.36 15.02 -5.78
N PRO A 61 -9.33 13.94 -6.59
CA PRO A 61 -8.30 12.92 -6.46
C PRO A 61 -6.91 13.52 -6.73
N LYS A 62 -5.96 13.26 -5.84
CA LYS A 62 -4.61 13.81 -5.92
C LYS A 62 -3.58 12.77 -5.51
N ARG A 63 -2.51 12.67 -6.30
CA ARG A 63 -1.29 11.92 -5.96
C ARG A 63 -0.30 12.88 -5.32
N THR A 64 0.23 12.53 -4.15
CA THR A 64 1.17 13.37 -3.41
C THR A 64 2.40 12.55 -3.03
N PRO A 65 3.59 12.85 -3.58
CA PRO A 65 4.82 12.17 -3.18
C PRO A 65 5.22 12.56 -1.76
N PHE A 66 5.85 11.64 -1.04
CA PHE A 66 6.37 11.92 0.30
C PHE A 66 7.60 12.84 0.25
N ILE A 67 8.42 12.70 -0.80
CA ILE A 67 9.64 13.49 -1.00
C ILE A 67 9.48 14.31 -2.29
N HIS A 68 9.66 15.63 -2.16
CA HIS A 68 9.58 16.56 -3.28
C HIS A 68 10.97 16.90 -3.83
N GLY A 69 11.06 17.15 -5.14
CA GLY A 69 12.30 17.62 -5.78
C GLY A 69 13.37 16.54 -5.95
N VAL A 70 13.10 15.29 -5.57
CA VAL A 70 13.98 14.15 -5.73
C VAL A 70 13.36 13.18 -6.74
N ARG A 71 14.22 12.45 -7.47
CA ARG A 71 13.83 11.36 -8.37
C ARG A 71 14.31 10.03 -7.78
N PRO A 72 13.67 9.51 -6.71
CA PRO A 72 14.07 8.23 -6.15
C PRO A 72 13.84 7.12 -7.18
N PHE A 73 14.60 6.03 -7.06
CA PHE A 73 14.39 4.83 -7.86
C PHE A 73 13.01 4.25 -7.58
N PHE A 74 12.66 4.07 -6.31
CA PHE A 74 11.30 3.74 -5.87
C PHE A 74 10.56 5.00 -5.42
N ARG A 75 9.66 5.52 -6.26
CA ARG A 75 8.79 6.62 -5.87
C ARG A 75 7.66 6.13 -4.96
N ARG A 76 7.67 6.57 -3.71
CA ARG A 76 6.59 6.38 -2.73
C ARG A 76 5.72 7.63 -2.64
N GLU A 77 4.43 7.42 -2.54
CA GLU A 77 3.42 8.49 -2.52
C GLU A 77 2.10 7.96 -1.94
N PHE A 78 1.15 8.87 -1.73
CA PHE A 78 -0.22 8.50 -1.41
C PHE A 78 -1.20 9.15 -2.38
N ILE A 79 -2.34 8.50 -2.56
CA ILE A 79 -3.52 9.05 -3.23
C ILE A 79 -4.46 9.56 -2.15
N SER A 80 -4.92 10.80 -2.27
CA SER A 80 -6.00 11.33 -1.45
C SER A 80 -7.19 11.73 -2.30
N ALA A 81 -8.39 11.53 -1.78
CA ALA A 81 -9.64 11.89 -2.44
C ALA A 81 -10.74 12.08 -1.40
N ARG A 82 -11.80 12.79 -1.75
CA ARG A 82 -12.97 12.97 -0.89
C ARG A 82 -14.17 12.20 -1.43
N VAL A 83 -14.87 11.49 -0.56
CA VAL A 83 -16.15 10.83 -0.84
C VAL A 83 -17.21 11.48 0.04
N GLN A 84 -18.37 11.82 -0.53
CA GLN A 84 -19.38 12.64 0.15
C GLN A 84 -19.77 12.09 1.53
N GLU A 85 -19.95 10.77 1.63
CA GLU A 85 -20.39 10.07 2.84
C GLU A 85 -19.23 9.60 3.73
N LEU A 86 -17.99 9.66 3.25
CA LEU A 86 -16.79 9.16 3.97
C LEU A 86 -15.73 10.24 4.24
N GLY A 87 -15.99 11.50 3.90
CA GLY A 87 -14.97 12.54 4.05
C GLY A 87 -13.70 12.22 3.25
N GLU A 88 -12.55 12.45 3.88
CA GLU A 88 -11.25 12.22 3.25
C GLU A 88 -10.87 10.73 3.32
N ILE A 89 -10.50 10.17 2.17
CA ILE A 89 -9.92 8.85 2.04
C ILE A 89 -8.49 8.96 1.50
N MET A 90 -7.61 8.09 1.98
CA MET A 90 -6.22 8.04 1.53
C MET A 90 -5.80 6.62 1.27
N CYS A 91 -5.00 6.41 0.22
CA CYS A 91 -4.41 5.12 -0.13
C CYS A 91 -2.90 5.26 -0.29
N THR A 92 -2.12 4.37 0.31
CA THR A 92 -0.65 4.42 0.30
C THR A 92 -0.04 3.02 0.26
N HIS A 93 1.26 2.94 0.00
CA HIS A 93 2.07 1.75 0.23
C HIS A 93 3.45 2.23 0.72
N LEU A 94 3.68 2.13 2.04
CA LEU A 94 4.86 2.67 2.70
C LEU A 94 6.11 1.81 2.47
N THR A 95 7.29 2.38 2.72
CA THR A 95 8.56 1.66 2.59
C THR A 95 8.66 0.47 3.57
N PRO A 96 9.10 -0.73 3.15
CA PRO A 96 9.37 -1.85 4.06
C PRO A 96 10.58 -1.61 4.95
N ALA A 97 10.56 -2.12 6.19
CA ALA A 97 11.70 -2.07 7.12
C ALA A 97 13.00 -2.62 6.50
N ASN A 98 12.87 -3.80 5.90
CA ASN A 98 13.98 -4.68 5.51
C ASN A 98 14.21 -4.67 3.99
N ASP A 99 13.89 -3.57 3.31
CA ASP A 99 14.09 -3.49 1.86
C ASP A 99 15.57 -3.24 1.52
N SER A 100 16.34 -4.34 1.49
CA SER A 100 17.75 -4.34 1.08
C SER A 100 17.97 -3.81 -0.34
N ILE A 101 16.96 -3.88 -1.21
CA ILE A 101 17.03 -3.33 -2.58
C ILE A 101 16.80 -1.83 -2.53
N ALA A 102 15.84 -1.33 -1.74
CA ALA A 102 15.70 0.09 -1.48
C ALA A 102 16.99 0.67 -0.90
N GLN A 103 17.68 0.00 0.03
CA GLN A 103 18.98 0.49 0.56
C GLN A 103 20.07 0.63 -0.52
N VAL A 104 20.08 -0.23 -1.54
CA VAL A 104 21.06 -0.14 -2.65
C VAL A 104 20.79 1.05 -3.57
N PHE A 105 19.53 1.46 -3.71
CA PHE A 105 19.10 2.55 -4.60
C PHE A 105 18.64 3.83 -3.90
N GLN A 106 18.53 3.82 -2.56
CA GLN A 106 18.26 4.98 -1.73
C GLN A 106 19.51 5.85 -1.75
N SER A 107 19.43 6.90 -2.55
CA SER A 107 20.31 8.05 -2.44
C SER A 107 20.17 8.63 -1.02
N SER A 108 21.13 8.42 -0.12
CA SER A 108 21.58 9.33 0.96
C SER A 108 20.58 10.04 1.92
N PHE A 109 19.26 9.87 1.82
CA PHE A 109 18.27 10.66 2.58
C PHE A 109 17.85 10.01 3.90
N PHE A 110 17.82 8.68 3.94
CA PHE A 110 17.45 7.91 5.12
C PHE A 110 18.52 6.86 5.42
N ALA A 111 18.65 6.51 6.69
CA ALA A 111 19.61 5.50 7.13
C ALA A 111 19.17 4.08 6.74
N ASP A 112 17.85 3.83 6.79
CA ASP A 112 17.22 2.53 6.53
C ASP A 112 15.73 2.72 6.17
N GLY A 113 15.09 1.61 5.80
CA GLY A 113 13.67 1.57 5.44
C GLY A 113 12.73 1.87 6.62
N GLU A 114 13.12 1.56 7.85
CA GLU A 114 12.32 1.91 9.04
C GLU A 114 12.22 3.43 9.23
N THR A 115 13.34 4.12 9.06
CA THR A 115 13.43 5.58 9.16
C THR A 115 12.63 6.26 8.05
N GLU A 116 12.71 5.74 6.82
CA GLU A 116 11.87 6.22 5.71
C GLU A 116 10.39 5.99 5.98
N ASN A 117 9.99 4.77 6.38
CA ASN A 117 8.59 4.45 6.71
C ASN A 117 8.02 5.39 7.80
N LEU A 118 8.81 5.66 8.85
CA LEU A 118 8.40 6.58 9.90
C LEU A 118 8.23 8.01 9.37
N PHE A 119 9.13 8.48 8.51
CA PHE A 119 8.99 9.79 7.87
C PHE A 119 7.72 9.89 7.01
N GLU A 120 7.42 8.84 6.23
CA GLU A 120 6.21 8.77 5.40
C GLU A 120 4.95 8.75 6.27
N THR A 121 4.95 7.96 7.35
CA THR A 121 3.89 7.90 8.35
C THR A 121 3.61 9.29 8.96
N ILE A 122 4.65 9.99 9.42
CA ILE A 122 4.51 11.35 9.97
C ILE A 122 3.96 12.32 8.92
N SER A 123 4.34 12.14 7.65
CA SER A 123 3.87 12.97 6.54
C SER A 123 2.38 12.74 6.26
N LEU A 124 1.89 11.51 6.30
CA LEU A 124 0.46 11.19 6.24
C LEU A 124 -0.31 11.85 7.37
N LEU A 125 0.15 11.66 8.61
CA LEU A 125 -0.51 12.23 9.80
C LEU A 125 -0.57 13.75 9.75
N ARG A 126 0.50 14.40 9.29
CA ARG A 126 0.50 15.86 9.08
C ARG A 126 -0.55 16.28 8.05
N HIS A 127 -0.77 15.49 7.00
CA HIS A 127 -1.79 15.76 5.98
C HIS A 127 -3.20 15.72 6.57
N ILE A 128 -3.48 14.75 7.44
CA ILE A 128 -4.83 14.52 8.00
C ILE A 128 -5.07 15.17 9.36
N ARG A 129 -4.10 15.91 9.93
CA ARG A 129 -4.16 16.40 11.32
C ARG A 129 -5.44 17.15 11.70
N ASN A 130 -6.11 17.79 10.73
CA ASN A 130 -7.31 18.59 10.94
C ASN A 130 -8.61 17.88 10.56
N GLU A 131 -8.51 16.67 10.02
CA GLU A 131 -9.67 15.91 9.54
C GLU A 131 -10.25 15.06 10.67
N LYS A 132 -11.56 15.14 10.88
CA LYS A 132 -12.24 14.40 11.95
C LYS A 132 -12.52 12.95 11.57
N ASP A 133 -12.94 12.76 10.33
CA ASP A 133 -13.35 11.47 9.79
C ASP A 133 -12.36 11.07 8.70
N ILE A 134 -11.57 10.02 8.96
CA ILE A 134 -10.50 9.54 8.07
C ILE A 134 -10.63 8.04 7.83
N LEU A 135 -10.44 7.65 6.56
CA LEU A 135 -10.08 6.30 6.16
C LEU A 135 -8.72 6.33 5.46
N LEU A 136 -7.68 5.80 6.10
CA LEU A 136 -6.34 5.66 5.54
C LEU A 136 -6.07 4.18 5.27
N MET A 137 -5.84 3.78 4.02
CA MET A 137 -5.76 2.38 3.62
C MET A 137 -4.50 2.02 2.83
N GLY A 138 -4.11 0.77 2.90
CA GLY A 138 -3.03 0.20 2.09
C GLY A 138 -2.05 -0.63 2.91
N ASP A 139 -0.94 -0.97 2.27
CA ASP A 139 0.18 -1.65 2.92
C ASP A 139 1.04 -0.62 3.66
N MET A 140 0.94 -0.62 4.98
CA MET A 140 1.68 0.30 5.83
C MET A 140 3.10 -0.20 6.11
N ASN A 141 3.43 -1.44 5.74
CA ASN A 141 4.70 -2.08 6.10
C ASN A 141 5.04 -1.94 7.59
N SER A 142 3.99 -1.85 8.42
CA SER A 142 4.04 -1.58 9.84
C SER A 142 2.82 -2.20 10.49
N GLY A 143 2.96 -2.78 11.68
CA GLY A 143 1.86 -3.48 12.32
C GLY A 143 2.10 -3.84 13.78
N PRO A 144 1.04 -4.23 14.50
CA PRO A 144 1.15 -4.65 15.89
C PRO A 144 1.71 -6.06 15.99
N SER A 145 2.40 -6.36 17.10
CA SER A 145 2.62 -7.76 17.49
C SER A 145 1.38 -8.31 18.20
N ILE A 146 0.98 -9.53 17.82
CA ILE A 146 -0.12 -10.27 18.47
C ILE A 146 0.41 -11.66 18.86
N SER A 147 0.98 -11.76 20.07
CA SER A 147 1.69 -12.96 20.52
C SER A 147 0.83 -14.22 20.51
N SER A 148 -0.47 -14.11 20.84
CA SER A 148 -1.41 -15.23 20.85
C SER A 148 -1.63 -15.88 19.48
N ARG A 149 -1.13 -15.25 18.41
CA ARG A 149 -1.32 -15.66 17.03
C ARG A 149 -0.01 -15.71 16.23
N HIS A 150 1.13 -15.64 16.92
CA HIS A 150 2.46 -15.63 16.29
C HIS A 150 2.60 -14.53 15.22
N ILE A 151 1.98 -13.37 15.47
CA ILE A 151 2.12 -12.19 14.61
C ILE A 151 3.27 -11.36 15.15
N HIS A 152 4.29 -11.21 14.32
CA HIS A 152 5.52 -10.50 14.65
C HIS A 152 5.35 -9.00 14.44
N TYR A 153 6.17 -8.26 15.17
CA TYR A 153 6.23 -6.82 15.10
C TYR A 153 6.92 -6.38 13.79
N VAL A 154 6.37 -5.40 13.07
CA VAL A 154 7.07 -4.74 11.94
C VAL A 154 7.00 -3.22 12.12
N THR A 155 8.16 -2.53 12.08
CA THR A 155 8.36 -1.07 12.21
C THR A 155 7.56 -0.37 13.34
N SER A 156 7.99 -0.51 14.60
CA SER A 156 7.19 -0.07 15.76
C SER A 156 6.86 1.38 15.84
N ALA A 157 7.85 2.20 15.54
CA ALA A 157 7.68 3.63 15.63
C ALA A 157 6.53 4.11 14.73
N SER A 158 6.39 3.55 13.54
CA SER A 158 5.36 3.93 12.56
C SER A 158 3.96 3.52 13.01
N PHE A 159 3.75 2.25 13.34
CA PHE A 159 2.43 1.77 13.74
C PHE A 159 1.95 2.46 15.03
N GLU A 160 2.84 2.63 16.01
CA GLU A 160 2.54 3.37 17.23
C GLU A 160 2.16 4.83 16.95
N GLN A 161 2.77 5.46 15.95
CA GLN A 161 2.50 6.85 15.62
C GLN A 161 1.07 7.05 15.07
N PHE A 162 0.54 6.08 14.31
CA PHE A 162 -0.88 6.08 13.93
C PHE A 162 -1.79 5.99 15.15
N MET A 163 -1.49 5.10 16.10
CA MET A 163 -2.29 4.93 17.31
C MET A 163 -2.25 6.19 18.20
N LYS A 164 -1.08 6.83 18.32
CA LYS A 164 -0.89 8.11 19.05
C LYS A 164 -1.73 9.24 18.46
N ASP A 165 -2.01 9.23 17.14
CA ASP A 165 -2.87 10.21 16.46
C ASP A 165 -4.36 9.81 16.47
N ASN A 166 -4.73 8.86 17.34
CA ASN A 166 -6.10 8.36 17.53
C ASN A 166 -6.69 7.72 16.27
N LEU A 167 -5.85 7.14 15.40
CA LEU A 167 -6.31 6.18 14.41
C LEU A 167 -6.42 4.81 15.05
N ARG A 168 -7.38 4.02 14.59
CA ARG A 168 -7.59 2.63 14.99
C ARG A 168 -7.34 1.71 13.80
N SER A 169 -6.95 0.47 14.08
CA SER A 169 -6.86 -0.59 13.06
C SER A 169 -7.95 -1.64 13.34
N PRO A 170 -9.17 -1.47 12.80
CA PRO A 170 -10.30 -2.35 13.09
C PRO A 170 -10.01 -3.82 12.77
N TYR A 171 -9.24 -4.06 11.70
CA TYR A 171 -8.87 -5.40 11.30
C TYR A 171 -7.95 -6.08 12.33
N ALA A 172 -6.93 -5.38 12.82
CA ALA A 172 -6.05 -5.92 13.86
C ALA A 172 -6.79 -6.15 15.18
N GLU A 173 -7.70 -5.24 15.55
CA GLU A 173 -8.48 -5.30 16.79
C GLU A 173 -9.55 -6.42 16.79
N LEU A 174 -10.29 -6.60 15.69
CA LEU A 174 -11.42 -7.52 15.63
C LEU A 174 -11.07 -8.88 15.02
N VAL A 175 -10.21 -8.89 14.00
CA VAL A 175 -9.89 -10.11 13.23
C VAL A 175 -8.55 -10.66 13.66
N GLY A 176 -7.48 -9.86 13.59
CA GLY A 176 -6.13 -10.23 14.03
C GLY A 176 -5.53 -11.44 13.31
N LYS A 177 -5.86 -11.69 12.03
CA LYS A 177 -5.21 -12.72 11.20
C LYS A 177 -4.11 -12.06 10.35
N PRO A 178 -3.06 -12.77 9.94
CA PRO A 178 -2.03 -12.17 9.12
C PRO A 178 -2.56 -11.73 7.75
N THR A 179 -2.07 -10.59 7.28
CA THR A 179 -2.26 -10.11 5.91
C THR A 179 -1.09 -10.54 5.02
N TYR A 180 0.06 -10.84 5.63
CA TYR A 180 1.23 -11.40 4.98
C TYR A 180 1.73 -12.60 5.81
N SER A 181 1.85 -13.79 5.19
CA SER A 181 2.27 -15.01 5.92
C SER A 181 2.97 -16.05 5.04
N PRO A 182 4.27 -16.28 5.25
CA PRO A 182 5.06 -17.36 4.63
C PRO A 182 4.57 -18.78 4.86
N HIS A 183 3.70 -19.00 5.83
CA HIS A 183 3.19 -20.33 6.18
C HIS A 183 1.77 -20.58 5.64
N GLU A 184 0.95 -19.53 5.49
CA GLU A 184 -0.40 -19.64 4.94
C GLU A 184 -0.45 -19.37 3.43
N ASN A 185 0.46 -18.55 2.92
CA ASN A 185 0.50 -18.12 1.54
C ASN A 185 1.68 -18.76 0.79
N THR A 186 1.40 -19.43 -0.33
CA THR A 186 2.43 -20.09 -1.14
C THR A 186 3.20 -19.14 -2.05
N LEU A 187 2.78 -17.87 -2.14
CA LEU A 187 3.43 -16.84 -2.97
C LEU A 187 4.46 -16.01 -2.20
N THR A 188 4.39 -16.00 -0.87
CA THR A 188 5.35 -15.31 -0.01
C THR A 188 6.66 -16.08 0.08
N ASP A 189 7.78 -15.38 0.24
CA ASP A 189 9.08 -16.03 0.43
C ASP A 189 9.16 -16.62 1.84
N GLY A 190 9.69 -17.83 1.96
CA GLY A 190 9.68 -18.63 3.20
C GLY A 190 10.53 -18.07 4.35
N HIS A 191 11.11 -16.89 4.17
CA HIS A 191 12.12 -16.28 5.03
C HIS A 191 11.59 -15.10 5.86
N ASP A 192 10.38 -14.63 5.56
CA ASP A 192 9.80 -13.48 6.24
C ASP A 192 8.97 -13.87 7.48
N ASP A 193 8.69 -12.90 8.34
CA ASP A 193 7.84 -13.11 9.51
C ASP A 193 6.35 -12.97 9.14
N THR A 194 5.51 -13.76 9.81
CA THR A 194 4.06 -13.62 9.70
C THR A 194 3.59 -12.31 10.35
N SER A 195 2.90 -11.46 9.58
CA SER A 195 2.62 -10.08 9.99
C SER A 195 1.23 -9.57 9.54
N ILE A 196 0.77 -8.50 10.19
CA ILE A 196 -0.38 -7.70 9.75
C ILE A 196 0.16 -6.33 9.37
N ILE A 197 0.40 -6.10 8.08
CA ILE A 197 0.97 -4.85 7.56
C ILE A 197 -0.01 -4.09 6.66
N ASP A 198 -1.06 -4.76 6.19
CA ASP A 198 -2.15 -4.14 5.46
C ASP A 198 -3.21 -3.63 6.44
N HIS A 199 -3.56 -2.36 6.32
CA HIS A 199 -4.50 -1.71 7.21
C HIS A 199 -5.50 -0.83 6.47
N ILE A 200 -6.72 -0.78 7.00
CA ILE A 200 -7.67 0.31 6.81
C ILE A 200 -7.76 0.99 8.17
N LEU A 201 -6.94 2.00 8.37
CA LEU A 201 -6.91 2.81 9.58
C LEU A 201 -8.07 3.80 9.56
N THR A 202 -8.71 3.97 10.72
CA THR A 202 -9.95 4.76 10.83
C THR A 202 -9.88 5.76 11.98
N ARG A 203 -10.51 6.92 11.78
CA ARG A 203 -10.78 7.92 12.83
C ARG A 203 -12.17 8.51 12.61
N GLY A 204 -12.91 8.78 13.69
CA GLY A 204 -14.26 9.37 13.61
C GLY A 204 -15.39 8.40 13.23
N TYR A 205 -15.06 7.15 12.89
CA TYR A 205 -16.02 6.14 12.46
C TYR A 205 -16.38 5.15 13.57
N LYS A 206 -17.66 4.76 13.60
CA LYS A 206 -18.09 3.56 14.31
C LYS A 206 -17.86 2.34 13.42
N ILE A 207 -17.16 1.37 13.96
CA ILE A 207 -16.82 0.13 13.26
C ILE A 207 -17.97 -0.87 13.41
N LEU A 208 -18.46 -1.39 12.29
CA LEU A 208 -19.51 -2.40 12.25
C LEU A 208 -18.95 -3.82 12.06
N GLY A 209 -17.77 -3.93 11.43
CA GLY A 209 -17.09 -5.22 11.26
C GLY A 209 -15.81 -5.10 10.45
N ALA A 210 -15.02 -6.17 10.48
CA ALA A 210 -13.84 -6.34 9.65
C ALA A 210 -13.69 -7.82 9.24
N LYS A 211 -13.09 -8.09 8.08
CA LYS A 211 -12.80 -9.46 7.61
C LYS A 211 -11.60 -9.50 6.66
N ARG A 212 -10.98 -10.67 6.55
CA ARG A 212 -9.98 -10.99 5.52
C ARG A 212 -10.74 -11.37 4.24
N VAL A 213 -10.25 -10.97 3.08
CA VAL A 213 -10.82 -11.28 1.77
C VAL A 213 -9.72 -11.74 0.81
N MET A 214 -10.12 -12.36 -0.31
CA MET A 214 -9.19 -12.90 -1.30
C MET A 214 -8.22 -13.94 -0.71
N ASP A 215 -8.66 -14.68 0.30
CA ASP A 215 -7.88 -15.72 0.99
C ASP A 215 -8.04 -17.11 0.37
N GLN A 216 -8.80 -17.22 -0.72
CA GLN A 216 -9.00 -18.46 -1.46
C GLN A 216 -8.01 -18.56 -2.63
N ALA A 217 -7.58 -19.79 -2.90
CA ALA A 217 -6.80 -20.09 -4.09
C ALA A 217 -7.63 -19.79 -5.36
N ILE A 218 -6.95 -19.33 -6.41
CA ILE A 218 -7.57 -19.15 -7.72
C ILE A 218 -8.04 -20.51 -8.22
N HIS A 219 -9.22 -20.59 -8.86
CA HIS A 219 -9.75 -21.85 -9.38
C HIS A 219 -8.71 -22.57 -10.28
N GLY A 220 -8.38 -23.81 -9.93
CA GLY A 220 -7.38 -24.61 -10.63
C GLY A 220 -5.92 -24.26 -10.32
N LYS A 221 -5.66 -23.41 -9.32
CA LYS A 221 -4.31 -23.06 -8.82
C LYS A 221 -4.17 -23.43 -7.34
N SER A 222 -2.93 -23.63 -6.90
CA SER A 222 -2.57 -23.90 -5.50
C SER A 222 -2.15 -22.65 -4.73
N TYR A 223 -2.36 -21.48 -5.32
CA TYR A 223 -1.94 -20.19 -4.78
C TYR A 223 -3.08 -19.15 -4.85
N PRO A 224 -3.12 -18.19 -3.92
CA PRO A 224 -4.09 -17.09 -3.91
C PRO A 224 -3.77 -16.03 -4.98
N LEU A 225 -4.54 -14.95 -5.02
CA LEU A 225 -4.36 -13.87 -6.00
C LEU A 225 -3.10 -13.02 -5.78
N SER A 226 -2.63 -12.93 -4.54
CA SER A 226 -1.45 -12.16 -4.13
C SER A 226 -0.81 -12.83 -2.92
N ASP A 227 0.47 -12.59 -2.74
CA ASP A 227 1.25 -12.83 -1.52
C ASP A 227 0.70 -12.09 -0.28
N HIS A 228 -0.08 -11.03 -0.48
CA HIS A 228 -0.89 -10.39 0.55
C HIS A 228 -2.36 -10.81 0.46
N TYR A 229 -3.01 -10.91 1.61
CA TYR A 229 -4.46 -11.06 1.71
C TYR A 229 -5.14 -9.70 1.82
N GLY A 230 -6.24 -9.54 1.09
CA GLY A 230 -7.05 -8.34 1.17
C GLY A 230 -7.76 -8.20 2.51
N ILE A 231 -8.08 -6.96 2.88
CA ILE A 231 -8.86 -6.64 4.07
C ILE A 231 -10.10 -5.83 3.71
N GLU A 232 -11.17 -6.06 4.45
CA GLU A 232 -12.42 -5.30 4.33
C GLU A 232 -12.81 -4.80 5.71
N VAL A 233 -13.18 -3.52 5.79
CA VAL A 233 -13.73 -2.88 7.01
C VAL A 233 -15.07 -2.25 6.66
N THR A 234 -16.06 -2.48 7.52
CA THR A 234 -17.38 -1.87 7.42
C THR A 234 -17.53 -0.80 8.50
N VAL A 235 -17.88 0.41 8.09
CA VAL A 235 -18.09 1.56 8.98
C VAL A 235 -19.52 2.09 8.89
N GLU A 236 -20.03 2.62 9.99
CA GLU A 236 -21.28 3.40 9.99
C GLU A 236 -20.98 4.79 9.43
N THR A 237 -21.70 5.19 8.38
CA THR A 237 -21.54 6.50 7.77
C THR A 237 -22.59 7.46 8.30
N ASN A 238 -22.18 8.70 8.56
CA ASN A 238 -23.12 9.77 8.87
C ASN A 238 -23.67 10.29 7.52
N CYS A 239 -24.73 9.66 7.00
CA CYS A 239 -25.50 10.23 5.90
C CYS A 239 -26.14 11.54 6.35
N LYS A 240 -25.42 12.65 6.22
CA LYS A 240 -26.04 13.97 6.15
C LYS A 240 -26.60 14.09 4.75
N THR A 241 -27.88 13.77 4.60
CA THR A 241 -28.68 14.17 3.44
C THR A 241 -28.55 15.70 3.33
N GLY A 242 -27.73 16.15 2.38
CA GLY A 242 -27.70 17.54 1.92
C GLY A 242 -28.82 17.78 0.93
#